data_AF-A0A9X8E778-F1
#
_entry.id   AF-A0A9X8E778-F1
#
_cell.length_a   1.000
_cell.length_b   1.000
_cell.length_c   1.000
_cell.angle_alpha   90.00
_cell.angle_beta   90.00
_cell.angle_gamma   90.00
#
_symmetry.space_group_name_H-M   'P 1'
#
loop_
_entity.id
_entity.type
_entity.pdbx_description
1 polymer ?
#
loop_
_entity_poly.entity_id
_entity_poly.type
_entity_poly.pdbx_seq_one_letter_code
_entity_poly.pdbx_strand_id
1 'polypeptide(L)'
;GLAGGLEKWHKTIVAQLGGLTRLIRSPLTKLQRCIVTSLVTTDVHARDIVEELIQLKVHATHDFNWKKQLRYMWDVDLDDTLIQQSNVSIRYGYEYMGACSRLVITPLTDRCWMTITGAFDLKLGASPSGPAGTGNEYLLLSLGKTETSKDLAKALAIQCIVFNCSDQIDYKMMAKLFCGLSQCGCWTCLDEFNRIDIEVLSVIAQQLMILRQGRLAGTTELCFEGRTILLQDHHVIVTMNPGYAGRTELPDNLKVGPSL
;
A
#
# COMPACT_ATOMS: atom_id res chain seq x y z
N GLY A 1 -5.07 -33.87 -13.12
CA GLY A 1 -4.50 -32.64 -13.71
C GLY A 1 -5.62 -31.64 -13.91
N LEU A 2 -5.53 -30.46 -13.29
CA LEU A 2 -6.53 -29.39 -13.35
C LEU A 2 -6.47 -28.63 -14.70
N ALA A 3 -6.58 -29.34 -15.83
CA ALA A 3 -6.71 -28.68 -17.11
C ALA A 3 -8.05 -27.92 -17.16
N GLY A 4 -8.04 -26.62 -17.48
CA GLY A 4 -9.26 -25.82 -17.61
C GLY A 4 -9.76 -25.12 -16.34
N GLY A 5 -9.01 -25.18 -15.23
CA GLY A 5 -9.44 -24.60 -13.95
C GLY A 5 -9.61 -23.07 -14.00
N LEU A 6 -8.65 -22.38 -14.59
CA LEU A 6 -8.68 -20.91 -14.75
C LEU A 6 -9.81 -20.48 -15.70
N GLU A 7 -10.02 -21.19 -16.80
CA GLU A 7 -11.06 -20.89 -17.79
C GLU A 7 -12.47 -21.09 -17.21
N LYS A 8 -12.65 -22.12 -16.38
CA LYS A 8 -13.89 -22.33 -15.63
C LYS A 8 -14.12 -21.20 -14.63
N TRP A 9 -13.09 -20.84 -13.87
CA TRP A 9 -13.17 -19.77 -12.87
C TRP A 9 -13.43 -18.40 -13.51
N HIS A 10 -12.78 -18.09 -14.64
CA HIS A 10 -13.00 -16.88 -15.41
C HIS A 10 -14.47 -16.73 -15.82
N LYS A 11 -15.10 -17.80 -16.34
CA LYS A 11 -16.54 -17.81 -16.67
C LYS A 11 -17.40 -17.53 -15.45
N THR A 12 -17.06 -18.09 -14.29
CA THR A 12 -17.77 -17.82 -13.03
C THR A 12 -17.66 -16.36 -12.62
N ILE A 13 -16.47 -15.76 -12.64
CA ILE A 13 -16.27 -14.35 -12.27
C ILE A 13 -17.04 -13.43 -13.23
N VAL A 14 -16.98 -13.67 -14.53
CA VAL A 14 -17.72 -12.87 -15.52
C VAL A 14 -19.24 -12.92 -15.26
N ALA A 15 -19.79 -14.09 -14.93
CA ALA A 15 -21.20 -14.23 -14.59
C ALA A 15 -21.56 -13.47 -13.29
N GLN A 16 -20.71 -13.55 -12.27
CA GLN A 16 -20.87 -12.83 -11.00
C GLN A 16 -20.80 -11.31 -11.19
N LEU A 17 -19.82 -10.81 -11.95
CA LEU A 17 -19.71 -9.39 -12.34
C LEU A 17 -20.96 -8.90 -13.09
N GLY A 18 -21.51 -9.72 -13.99
CA GLY A 18 -22.80 -9.44 -14.64
C GLY A 18 -23.95 -9.32 -13.63
N GLY A 19 -23.94 -10.13 -12.58
CA GLY A 19 -24.86 -10.04 -11.44
C GLY A 19 -24.71 -8.73 -10.66
N LEU A 20 -23.48 -8.37 -10.29
CA LEU A 20 -23.20 -7.13 -9.57
C LEU A 20 -23.56 -5.88 -10.39
N THR A 21 -23.33 -5.92 -11.71
CA THR A 21 -23.70 -4.85 -12.64
C THR A 21 -25.21 -4.70 -12.79
N ARG A 22 -25.99 -5.77 -12.61
CA ARG A 22 -27.46 -5.67 -12.52
C ARG A 22 -27.88 -5.12 -11.15
N LEU A 23 -27.26 -5.60 -10.08
CA LEU A 23 -27.54 -5.16 -8.71
C LEU A 23 -27.28 -3.67 -8.51
N ILE A 24 -26.19 -3.12 -9.05
CA ILE A 24 -25.89 -1.69 -8.92
C ILE A 24 -26.95 -0.79 -9.60
N ARG A 25 -27.66 -1.32 -10.61
CA ARG A 25 -28.75 -0.61 -11.31
C ARG A 25 -30.10 -0.72 -10.57
N SER A 26 -30.21 -1.57 -9.56
CA SER A 26 -31.41 -1.69 -8.75
C SER A 26 -31.50 -0.52 -7.74
N PRO A 27 -32.69 -0.29 -7.14
CA PRO A 27 -32.80 0.61 -5.99
C PRO A 27 -31.98 0.05 -4.83
N LEU A 28 -30.94 0.78 -4.44
CA LEU A 28 -30.04 0.46 -3.33
C LEU A 28 -29.92 1.69 -2.42
N THR A 29 -29.79 1.47 -1.12
CA THR A 29 -29.40 2.53 -0.18
C THR A 29 -28.01 3.06 -0.54
N LYS A 30 -27.66 4.26 -0.05
CA LYS A 30 -26.33 4.86 -0.27
C LYS A 30 -25.19 3.93 0.19
N LEU A 31 -25.36 3.28 1.35
CA LEU A 31 -24.38 2.35 1.91
C LEU A 31 -24.24 1.10 1.04
N GLN A 32 -25.35 0.45 0.67
CA GLN A 32 -25.33 -0.73 -0.21
C GLN A 32 -24.69 -0.40 -1.55
N ARG A 33 -25.01 0.75 -2.13
CA ARG A 33 -24.39 1.20 -3.39
C ARG A 33 -22.88 1.36 -3.25
N CYS A 34 -22.39 1.93 -2.14
CA CYS A 34 -20.95 2.05 -1.89
C CYS A 34 -20.26 0.68 -1.80
N ILE A 35 -20.87 -0.27 -1.09
CA ILE A 35 -20.37 -1.65 -0.95
C ILE A 35 -20.31 -2.33 -2.31
N VAL A 36 -21.41 -2.30 -3.07
CA VAL A 36 -21.50 -2.96 -4.38
C VAL A 36 -20.53 -2.34 -5.39
N THR A 37 -20.37 -1.01 -5.42
CA THR A 37 -19.38 -0.35 -6.28
C THR A 37 -17.97 -0.82 -5.93
N SER A 38 -17.63 -0.89 -4.65
CA SER A 38 -16.31 -1.33 -4.18
C SER A 38 -16.03 -2.78 -4.55
N LEU A 39 -17.03 -3.66 -4.40
CA LEU A 39 -16.94 -5.05 -4.81
C LEU A 39 -16.75 -5.19 -6.32
N VAL A 40 -17.50 -4.43 -7.13
CA VAL A 40 -17.32 -4.42 -8.59
C VAL A 40 -15.89 -4.01 -8.96
N THR A 41 -15.34 -2.97 -8.33
CA THR A 41 -13.96 -2.54 -8.61
C THR A 41 -12.95 -3.64 -8.31
N THR A 42 -13.07 -4.34 -7.18
CA THR A 42 -12.17 -5.44 -6.82
C THR A 42 -12.35 -6.66 -7.73
N ASP A 43 -13.60 -7.04 -8.05
CA ASP A 43 -13.89 -8.21 -8.87
C ASP A 43 -13.47 -8.03 -10.34
N VAL A 44 -13.53 -6.80 -10.88
CA VAL A 44 -13.02 -6.50 -12.21
C VAL A 44 -11.51 -6.75 -12.27
N HIS A 45 -10.76 -6.26 -11.28
CA HIS A 45 -9.33 -6.52 -11.19
C HIS A 45 -9.01 -8.02 -11.04
N ALA A 46 -9.76 -8.75 -10.20
CA ALA A 46 -9.60 -10.20 -10.06
C ALA A 46 -9.88 -10.95 -11.38
N ARG A 47 -10.88 -10.53 -12.15
CA ARG A 47 -11.16 -11.06 -13.49
C ARG A 47 -9.99 -10.81 -14.43
N ASP A 48 -9.47 -9.58 -14.45
CA ASP A 48 -8.36 -9.18 -15.33
C ASP A 48 -7.09 -10.01 -15.02
N ILE A 49 -6.80 -10.28 -13.74
CA ILE A 49 -5.71 -11.19 -13.33
C ILE A 49 -5.92 -12.59 -13.90
N VAL A 50 -7.12 -13.17 -13.74
CA VAL A 50 -7.39 -14.53 -14.23
C VAL A 50 -7.27 -14.60 -15.75
N GLU A 51 -7.75 -13.58 -16.46
CA GLU A 51 -7.61 -13.46 -17.91
C GLU A 51 -6.12 -13.39 -18.32
N GLU A 52 -5.31 -12.59 -17.62
CA GLU A 52 -3.86 -12.51 -17.83
C GLU A 52 -3.17 -13.88 -17.63
N LEU A 53 -3.50 -14.59 -16.53
CA LEU A 53 -2.92 -15.90 -16.23
C LEU A 53 -3.24 -16.96 -17.30
N ILE A 54 -4.45 -16.91 -17.88
CA ILE A 54 -4.85 -17.79 -19.00
C ILE A 54 -4.03 -17.44 -20.24
N GLN A 55 -3.94 -16.16 -20.59
CA GLN A 55 -3.18 -15.70 -21.77
C GLN A 55 -1.70 -16.07 -21.68
N LEU A 56 -1.11 -15.95 -20.49
CA LEU A 56 0.28 -16.30 -20.21
C LEU A 56 0.49 -17.81 -19.99
N LYS A 57 -0.57 -18.62 -20.05
CA LYS A 57 -0.53 -20.09 -19.85
C LYS A 57 0.14 -20.48 -18.54
N VAL A 58 -0.21 -19.79 -17.46
CA VAL A 58 0.33 -20.07 -16.13
C VAL A 58 -0.27 -21.38 -15.60
N HIS A 59 0.59 -22.34 -15.29
CA HIS A 59 0.18 -23.67 -14.83
C HIS A 59 0.68 -24.04 -13.43
N ALA A 60 1.49 -23.18 -12.81
CA ALA A 60 2.12 -23.48 -11.54
C ALA A 60 2.02 -22.33 -10.54
N THR A 61 1.90 -22.67 -9.25
CA THR A 61 1.85 -21.71 -8.14
C THR A 61 3.20 -21.07 -7.82
N HIS A 62 4.29 -21.54 -8.43
CA HIS A 62 5.60 -20.90 -8.32
C HIS A 62 5.88 -19.89 -9.46
N ASP A 63 5.00 -19.81 -10.46
CA ASP A 63 5.12 -18.86 -11.57
C ASP A 63 5.09 -17.42 -11.04
N PHE A 64 5.97 -16.58 -11.57
CA PHE A 64 6.07 -15.18 -11.16
C PHE A 64 4.78 -14.41 -11.44
N ASN A 65 4.05 -14.71 -12.52
CA ASN A 65 2.80 -14.02 -12.85
C ASN A 65 1.67 -14.32 -11.86
N TRP A 66 1.73 -15.47 -11.19
CA TRP A 66 0.88 -15.78 -10.05
C TRP A 66 1.41 -15.17 -8.75
N LYS A 67 2.72 -15.28 -8.50
CA LYS A 67 3.35 -14.76 -7.28
C LYS A 67 3.28 -13.25 -7.16
N LYS A 68 3.35 -12.49 -8.27
CA LYS A 68 3.31 -11.01 -8.27
C LYS A 68 1.98 -10.45 -7.74
N GLN A 69 0.91 -11.25 -7.78
CA GLN A 69 -0.42 -10.86 -7.33
C GLN A 69 -0.50 -10.83 -5.79
N LEU A 70 -1.31 -9.92 -5.25
CA LEU A 70 -1.63 -9.89 -3.82
C LEU A 70 -2.62 -11.02 -3.50
N ARG A 71 -2.23 -11.95 -2.63
CA ARG A 71 -2.98 -13.20 -2.38
C ARG A 71 -3.26 -13.36 -0.88
N TYR A 72 -4.50 -13.70 -0.54
CA TYR A 72 -4.93 -13.94 0.83
C TYR A 72 -4.95 -15.44 1.08
N MET A 73 -4.22 -15.90 2.10
CA MET A 73 -4.14 -17.31 2.46
C MET A 73 -4.37 -17.48 3.95
N TRP A 74 -5.18 -18.48 4.30
CA TRP A 74 -5.31 -18.91 5.68
C TRP A 74 -4.13 -19.82 6.04
N ASP A 75 -3.38 -19.45 7.07
CA ASP A 75 -2.30 -20.27 7.62
C ASP A 75 -2.83 -21.06 8.82
N VAL A 76 -2.82 -22.39 8.70
CA VAL A 76 -3.40 -23.29 9.70
C VAL A 76 -2.55 -23.35 10.97
N ASP A 77 -1.23 -23.19 10.85
CA ASP A 77 -0.32 -23.28 11.99
C ASP A 77 -0.31 -21.98 12.81
N LEU A 78 -0.45 -20.84 12.13
CA LEU A 78 -0.58 -19.53 12.78
C LEU A 78 -2.00 -19.21 13.24
N ASP A 79 -3.01 -19.93 12.75
CA ASP A 79 -4.44 -19.63 12.95
C ASP A 79 -4.79 -18.19 12.52
N ASP A 80 -4.20 -17.75 11.39
CA ASP A 80 -4.23 -16.35 10.96
C ASP A 80 -4.27 -16.22 9.42
N THR A 81 -4.73 -15.08 8.92
CA THR A 81 -4.69 -14.74 7.49
C THR A 81 -3.37 -14.07 7.14
N LEU A 82 -2.62 -14.69 6.24
CA LEU A 82 -1.44 -14.13 5.63
C LEU A 82 -1.76 -13.56 4.25
N ILE A 83 -1.21 -12.39 3.98
CA ILE A 83 -1.23 -11.76 2.68
C ILE A 83 0.14 -11.96 2.06
N GLN A 84 0.16 -12.61 0.90
CA GLN A 84 1.37 -12.94 0.18
C GLN A 84 1.46 -12.14 -1.11
N GLN A 85 2.63 -11.55 -1.35
CA GLN A 85 2.96 -10.90 -2.62
C GLN A 85 4.44 -11.13 -2.94
N SER A 86 4.74 -11.62 -4.14
CA SER A 86 6.08 -12.08 -4.50
C SER A 86 6.59 -13.13 -3.48
N ASN A 87 7.66 -12.82 -2.75
CA ASN A 87 8.19 -13.63 -1.64
C ASN A 87 7.86 -13.06 -0.25
N VAL A 88 7.10 -11.98 -0.19
CA VAL A 88 6.72 -11.29 1.05
C VAL A 88 5.48 -11.95 1.65
N SER A 89 5.45 -12.02 2.99
CA SER A 89 4.30 -12.47 3.77
C SER A 89 3.98 -11.48 4.88
N ILE A 90 2.78 -10.92 4.89
CA ILE A 90 2.32 -9.89 5.83
C ILE A 90 1.06 -10.43 6.54
N ARG A 91 0.96 -10.27 7.86
CA ARG A 91 -0.29 -10.61 8.57
C ARG A 91 -1.40 -9.64 8.19
N TYR A 92 -2.61 -10.14 8.01
CA TYR A 92 -3.78 -9.30 7.80
C TYR A 92 -4.03 -8.44 9.05
N GLY A 93 -4.25 -7.13 8.87
CA GLY A 93 -4.30 -6.20 10.01
C GLY A 93 -5.63 -6.17 10.77
N TYR A 94 -6.70 -6.75 10.21
CA TYR A 94 -8.05 -6.81 10.80
C TYR A 94 -8.67 -5.45 11.18
N GLU A 95 -8.15 -4.34 10.67
CA GLU A 95 -8.67 -3.03 11.03
C GLU A 95 -9.95 -2.69 10.25
N TYR A 96 -11.00 -2.34 11.00
CA TYR A 96 -12.29 -2.01 10.42
C TYR A 96 -12.28 -0.61 9.80
N MET A 97 -12.30 -0.55 8.47
CA MET A 97 -12.34 0.70 7.70
C MET A 97 -13.74 1.06 7.16
N GLY A 98 -14.76 0.24 7.45
CA GLY A 98 -16.11 0.43 6.92
C GLY A 98 -16.21 0.27 5.40
N ALA A 99 -17.32 0.76 4.83
CA ALA A 99 -17.57 0.72 3.39
C ALA A 99 -16.79 1.82 2.66
N CYS A 100 -15.48 1.62 2.53
CA CYS A 100 -14.58 2.49 1.80
C CYS A 100 -14.63 2.23 0.29
N SER A 101 -14.52 3.30 -0.51
CA SER A 101 -14.26 3.17 -1.95
C SER A 101 -12.91 2.51 -2.20
N ARG A 102 -12.85 1.74 -3.30
CA ARG A 102 -11.62 1.10 -3.81
C ARG A 102 -11.10 1.85 -5.02
N LEU A 103 -9.77 1.95 -5.10
CA LEU A 103 -9.08 2.44 -6.29
C LEU A 103 -9.21 1.42 -7.42
N VAL A 104 -9.37 1.89 -8.66
CA VAL A 104 -9.25 1.00 -9.83
C VAL A 104 -7.78 0.58 -9.94
N ILE A 105 -7.53 -0.73 -9.82
CA ILE A 105 -6.17 -1.27 -9.85
C ILE A 105 -5.76 -1.48 -11.31
N THR A 106 -4.61 -0.91 -11.67
CA THR A 106 -4.01 -1.02 -13.01
C THR A 106 -2.65 -1.74 -12.91
N PRO A 107 -2.04 -2.19 -14.02
CA PRO A 107 -0.70 -2.77 -13.99
C PRO A 107 0.37 -1.85 -13.37
N LEU A 108 0.18 -0.52 -13.42
CA LEU A 108 1.07 0.42 -12.74
C LEU A 108 0.85 0.41 -11.23
N THR A 109 -0.40 0.35 -10.79
CA THR A 109 -0.79 0.21 -9.37
C THR A 109 -0.24 -1.08 -8.78
N ASP A 110 -0.34 -2.22 -9.49
CA ASP A 110 0.18 -3.51 -9.03
C ASP A 110 1.70 -3.48 -8.82
N ARG A 111 2.44 -2.88 -9.77
CA ARG A 111 3.88 -2.70 -9.64
C ARG A 111 4.22 -1.81 -8.44
N CYS A 112 3.46 -0.75 -8.22
CA CYS A 112 3.63 0.12 -7.06
C CYS A 112 3.40 -0.65 -5.76
N TRP A 113 2.32 -1.45 -5.69
CA TRP A 113 2.02 -2.28 -4.53
C TRP A 113 3.13 -3.27 -4.23
N MET A 114 3.65 -3.96 -5.24
CA MET A 114 4.76 -4.91 -5.09
C MET A 114 6.04 -4.25 -4.56
N THR A 115 6.33 -3.01 -4.99
CA THR A 115 7.46 -2.24 -4.45
C THR A 115 7.23 -1.86 -2.99
N ILE A 116 6.02 -1.41 -2.63
CA ILE A 116 5.69 -1.00 -1.26
C ILE A 116 5.72 -2.21 -0.31
N THR A 117 5.12 -3.34 -0.70
CA THR A 117 5.16 -4.57 0.13
C THR A 117 6.58 -5.13 0.26
N GLY A 118 7.38 -5.09 -0.82
CA GLY A 118 8.80 -5.44 -0.78
C GLY A 118 9.61 -4.55 0.15
N ALA A 119 9.40 -3.24 0.10
CA ALA A 119 10.07 -2.29 0.99
C ALA A 119 9.68 -2.52 2.47
N PHE A 120 8.39 -2.77 2.73
CA PHE A 120 7.90 -3.09 4.07
C PHE A 120 8.56 -4.35 4.66
N ASP A 121 8.71 -5.41 3.87
CA ASP A 121 9.37 -6.66 4.25
C ASP A 121 10.84 -6.43 4.64
N LEU A 122 11.54 -5.61 3.85
CA LEU A 122 12.93 -5.19 4.07
C LEU A 122 13.09 -4.14 5.18
N LYS A 123 12.00 -3.80 5.88
CA LYS A 123 11.92 -2.78 6.93
C LYS A 123 12.36 -1.39 6.45
N LEU A 124 12.22 -1.10 5.16
CA LEU A 124 12.47 0.19 4.53
C LEU A 124 11.22 1.07 4.55
N GLY A 125 11.40 2.37 4.33
CA GLY A 125 10.32 3.22 3.82
C GLY A 125 10.07 2.94 2.34
N ALA A 126 9.06 3.58 1.75
CA ALA A 126 8.81 3.51 0.32
C ALA A 126 8.60 4.90 -0.28
N SER A 127 9.16 5.13 -1.47
CA SER A 127 9.02 6.37 -2.22
C SER A 127 8.49 6.10 -3.63
N PRO A 128 7.18 5.79 -3.79
CA PRO A 128 6.59 5.63 -5.11
C PRO A 128 6.75 6.92 -5.93
N SER A 129 7.55 6.85 -6.99
CA SER A 129 7.86 7.98 -7.85
C SER A 129 7.07 7.90 -9.17
N GLY A 130 6.54 9.04 -9.61
CA GLY A 130 5.77 9.18 -10.85
C GLY A 130 5.28 10.63 -11.01
N PRO A 131 4.90 11.05 -12.25
CA PRO A 131 4.42 12.41 -12.50
C PRO A 131 3.26 12.76 -11.55
N ALA A 132 3.27 13.98 -10.99
CA ALA A 132 2.07 14.54 -10.36
C ALA A 132 0.96 14.56 -11.42
N GLY A 133 -0.30 14.30 -11.04
CA GLY A 133 -1.40 14.21 -11.98
C GLY A 133 -1.42 15.32 -12.99
N THR A 134 -0.94 15.01 -14.20
CA THR A 134 -0.94 15.94 -15.30
C THR A 134 -2.39 16.05 -15.73
N GLY A 135 -3.03 17.15 -15.32
CA GLY A 135 -4.37 17.56 -15.69
C GLY A 135 -4.51 17.89 -17.18
N ASN A 136 -3.95 17.06 -18.05
CA ASN A 136 -4.24 17.10 -19.48
C ASN A 136 -5.30 16.05 -19.79
N GLU A 137 -6.27 16.51 -20.57
CA GLU A 137 -7.58 15.98 -20.90
C GLU A 137 -7.57 14.63 -21.65
N TYR A 138 -6.95 13.60 -21.06
CA TYR A 138 -7.25 12.20 -21.35
C TYR A 138 -7.02 11.35 -20.09
N LEU A 139 -8.06 11.36 -19.27
CA LEU A 139 -8.50 10.37 -18.27
C LEU A 139 -7.52 9.21 -17.92
N LEU A 140 -7.22 9.08 -16.62
CA LEU A 140 -6.83 7.84 -15.92
C LEU A 140 -5.37 7.34 -15.96
N LEU A 141 -4.34 8.21 -15.99
CA LEU A 141 -2.95 7.77 -15.76
C LEU A 141 -2.17 8.47 -14.64
N SER A 142 -2.90 9.13 -13.73
CA SER A 142 -2.40 9.55 -12.41
C SER A 142 -3.40 9.18 -11.32
N LEU A 143 -3.61 7.89 -11.13
CA LEU A 143 -4.16 7.42 -9.86
C LEU A 143 -3.07 7.71 -8.82
N GLY A 144 -3.29 8.73 -7.99
CA GLY A 144 -2.23 9.40 -7.24
C GLY A 144 -1.40 8.45 -6.36
N LYS A 145 -0.15 8.84 -6.14
CA LYS A 145 0.83 8.10 -5.32
C LYS A 145 0.25 7.81 -3.91
N THR A 146 -0.45 8.79 -3.36
CA THR A 146 -1.09 8.75 -2.05
C THR A 146 -2.29 7.79 -2.02
N GLU A 147 -3.16 7.83 -3.03
CA GLU A 147 -4.32 6.94 -3.15
C GLU A 147 -3.89 5.49 -3.37
N THR A 148 -2.84 5.25 -4.16
CA THR A 148 -2.27 3.93 -4.38
C THR A 148 -1.76 3.31 -3.08
N SER A 149 -1.04 4.10 -2.29
CA SER A 149 -0.51 3.71 -0.98
C SER A 149 -1.63 3.43 0.03
N LYS A 150 -2.67 4.29 0.03
CA LYS A 150 -3.84 4.13 0.89
C LYS A 150 -4.68 2.92 0.50
N ASP A 151 -4.86 2.63 -0.79
CA ASP A 151 -5.64 1.48 -1.22
C ASP A 151 -4.92 0.15 -0.93
N LEU A 152 -3.59 0.11 -1.02
CA LEU A 152 -2.82 -1.05 -0.55
C LEU A 152 -3.04 -1.28 0.95
N ALA A 153 -2.87 -0.25 1.79
CA ALA A 153 -3.09 -0.40 3.22
C ALA A 153 -4.52 -0.88 3.55
N LYS A 154 -5.53 -0.41 2.80
CA LYS A 154 -6.89 -0.97 2.87
C LYS A 154 -6.94 -2.45 2.52
N ALA A 155 -6.25 -2.86 1.46
CA ALA A 155 -6.15 -4.26 1.06
C ALA A 155 -5.47 -5.12 2.13
N LEU A 156 -4.54 -4.55 2.90
CA LEU A 156 -3.86 -5.21 4.01
C LEU A 156 -4.65 -5.15 5.34
N ALA A 157 -5.78 -4.44 5.38
CA ALA A 157 -6.53 -4.12 6.59
C ALA A 157 -5.71 -3.40 7.66
N ILE A 158 -4.87 -2.46 7.24
CA ILE A 158 -4.04 -1.62 8.12
C ILE A 158 -4.43 -0.15 7.90
N GLN A 159 -4.64 0.61 8.98
CA GLN A 159 -4.88 2.04 8.90
C GLN A 159 -3.66 2.76 8.33
N CYS A 160 -3.90 3.50 7.26
CA CYS A 160 -2.93 4.41 6.66
C CYS A 160 -3.32 5.86 6.95
N ILE A 161 -2.47 6.56 7.70
CA ILE A 161 -2.62 7.98 8.02
C ILE A 161 -1.96 8.78 6.89
N VAL A 162 -2.72 9.65 6.23
CA VAL A 162 -2.14 10.57 5.24
C VAL A 162 -1.83 11.88 5.95
N PHE A 163 -0.56 12.29 5.93
CA PHE A 163 -0.10 13.53 6.52
C PHE A 163 0.45 14.43 5.41
N ASN A 164 -0.21 15.56 5.18
CA ASN A 164 0.22 16.51 4.14
C ASN A 164 1.36 17.38 4.69
N CYS A 165 2.49 17.36 4.00
CA CYS A 165 3.70 18.04 4.43
C CYS A 165 3.78 19.50 3.97
N SER A 166 4.34 20.34 4.84
CA SER A 166 4.61 21.74 4.56
C SER A 166 5.97 22.14 5.15
N ASP A 167 6.40 23.36 4.82
CA ASP A 167 7.56 24.06 5.36
C ASP A 167 7.45 24.36 6.87
N GLN A 168 6.26 24.22 7.46
CA GLN A 168 6.03 24.45 8.88
C GLN A 168 6.27 23.19 9.75
N ILE A 169 6.61 22.06 9.13
CA ILE A 169 6.85 20.81 9.86
C ILE A 169 8.18 20.88 10.61
N ASP A 170 8.11 20.67 11.92
CA ASP A 170 9.27 20.49 12.78
C ASP A 170 9.59 18.99 13.02
N TYR A 171 10.85 18.65 13.26
CA TYR A 171 11.31 17.29 13.55
C TYR A 171 10.65 16.72 14.81
N LYS A 172 10.25 17.57 15.76
CA LYS A 172 9.51 17.16 16.96
C LYS A 172 8.08 16.71 16.66
N MET A 173 7.45 17.30 15.64
CA MET A 173 6.12 16.86 15.20
C MET A 173 6.23 15.48 14.55
N MET A 174 7.24 15.27 13.72
CA MET A 174 7.51 13.98 13.08
C MET A 174 7.89 12.90 14.09
N ALA A 175 8.72 13.22 15.09
CA ALA A 175 9.00 12.34 16.22
C ALA A 175 7.71 11.85 16.90
N LYS A 176 6.77 12.75 17.19
CA LYS A 176 5.48 12.39 17.81
C LYS A 176 4.64 11.50 16.90
N LEU A 177 4.59 11.81 15.60
CA LEU A 177 3.90 10.99 14.60
C LEU A 177 4.50 9.58 14.56
N PHE A 178 5.82 9.45 14.44
CA PHE A 178 6.50 8.16 14.38
C PHE A 178 6.42 7.36 15.68
N CYS A 179 6.43 8.03 16.82
CA CYS A 179 6.18 7.42 18.12
C CYS A 179 4.78 6.79 18.19
N GLY A 180 3.74 7.49 17.71
CA GLY A 180 2.40 6.90 17.61
C GLY A 180 2.32 5.77 16.58
N LEU A 181 2.91 5.98 15.40
CA LEU A 181 2.93 5.02 14.30
C LEU A 181 3.53 3.67 14.71
N SER A 182 4.70 3.70 15.34
CA SER A 182 5.45 2.50 15.75
C SER A 182 4.77 1.74 16.88
N GLN A 183 4.03 2.42 17.76
CA GLN A 183 3.31 1.75 18.85
C GLN A 183 1.99 1.14 18.38
N CYS A 184 1.31 1.78 17.41
CA CYS A 184 0.03 1.30 16.89
C CYS A 184 0.18 0.27 15.75
N GLY A 185 1.34 0.19 15.09
CA GLY A 185 1.55 -0.68 13.93
C GLY A 185 0.84 -0.18 12.66
N CYS A 186 0.51 1.11 12.61
CA CYS A 186 -0.16 1.72 11.45
C CYS A 186 0.83 2.03 10.32
N TRP A 187 0.30 2.37 9.16
CA TRP A 187 1.07 2.93 8.05
C TRP A 187 0.86 4.44 7.98
N THR A 188 1.82 5.16 7.41
CA THR A 188 1.67 6.59 7.10
C THR A 188 2.12 6.88 5.68
N CYS A 189 1.40 7.77 5.03
CA CYS A 189 1.78 8.38 3.76
C CYS A 189 2.06 9.86 4.00
N LEU A 190 3.33 10.24 3.98
CA LEU A 190 3.79 11.62 4.05
C LEU A 190 3.68 12.24 2.67
N ASP A 191 2.57 12.93 2.44
CA ASP A 191 2.25 13.54 1.17
C ASP A 191 3.04 14.83 1.01
N GLU A 192 3.55 15.10 -0.20
CA GLU A 192 4.36 16.31 -0.46
C GLU A 192 5.62 16.42 0.42
N PHE A 193 6.25 15.29 0.74
CA PHE A 193 7.36 15.18 1.71
C PHE A 193 8.54 16.13 1.41
N ASN A 194 8.77 16.44 0.14
CA ASN A 194 9.78 17.39 -0.31
C ASN A 194 9.39 18.88 -0.14
N ARG A 195 8.37 19.21 0.65
CA ARG A 195 8.09 20.56 1.15
C ARG A 195 8.72 20.85 2.51
N ILE A 196 9.21 19.82 3.18
CA ILE A 196 9.90 19.97 4.46
C ILE A 196 11.30 20.55 4.21
N ASP A 197 11.73 21.44 5.11
CA ASP A 197 13.06 22.00 5.08
C ASP A 197 14.14 20.91 5.16
N ILE A 198 15.21 21.10 4.40
CA ILE A 198 16.29 20.10 4.26
C ILE A 198 16.97 19.76 5.60
N GLU A 199 17.05 20.72 6.52
CA GLU A 199 17.59 20.52 7.86
C GLU A 199 16.70 19.57 8.67
N VAL A 200 15.37 19.74 8.59
CA VAL A 200 14.39 18.89 9.26
C VAL A 200 14.37 17.49 8.63
N LEU A 201 14.44 17.39 7.29
CA LEU A 201 14.55 16.11 6.58
C LEU A 201 15.74 15.28 7.05
N SER A 202 16.88 15.93 7.34
CA SER A 202 18.07 15.24 7.82
C SER A 202 17.85 14.61 9.20
N VAL A 203 17.12 15.27 10.10
CA VAL A 203 16.75 14.71 11.41
C VAL A 203 15.72 13.58 11.27
N ILE A 204 14.72 13.75 10.39
CA ILE A 204 13.73 12.70 10.07
C ILE A 204 14.41 11.43 9.59
N ALA A 205 15.45 11.55 8.74
CA ALA A 205 16.20 10.40 8.25
C ALA A 205 16.83 9.57 9.38
N GLN A 206 17.36 10.25 10.40
CA GLN A 206 17.93 9.62 11.58
C GLN A 206 16.84 8.96 12.44
N GLN A 207 15.68 9.61 12.61
CA GLN A 207 14.55 9.04 13.33
C GLN A 207 14.05 7.74 12.68
N LEU A 208 13.88 7.74 11.35
CA LEU A 208 13.51 6.54 10.59
C LEU A 208 14.56 5.43 10.68
N MET A 209 15.85 5.79 10.66
CA MET A 209 16.94 4.83 10.81
C MET A 209 16.90 4.12 12.17
N ILE A 210 16.66 4.85 13.27
CA ILE A 210 16.56 4.28 14.62
C ILE A 210 15.40 3.27 14.69
N LEU A 211 14.23 3.61 14.15
CA LEU A 211 13.07 2.72 14.09
C LEU A 211 13.33 1.46 13.26
N ARG A 212 13.97 1.63 12.10
CA ARG A 212 14.37 0.51 11.24
C ARG A 212 15.33 -0.44 11.94
N GLN A 213 16.34 0.09 12.63
CA GLN A 213 17.31 -0.73 13.36
C GLN A 213 16.64 -1.58 14.43
N GLY A 214 15.69 -1.03 15.17
CA GLY A 214 14.88 -1.81 16.13
C GLY A 214 14.09 -2.94 15.45
N ARG A 215 13.45 -2.66 14.30
CA ARG A 215 12.69 -3.66 13.55
C ARG A 215 13.58 -4.78 12.99
N LEU A 216 14.78 -4.43 12.49
CA LEU A 216 15.75 -5.41 12.01
C LEU A 216 16.31 -6.27 13.14
N ALA A 217 16.46 -5.70 14.34
CA ALA A 217 16.89 -6.44 15.53
C ALA A 217 15.76 -7.31 16.13
N GLY A 218 14.52 -7.19 15.65
CA GLY A 218 13.37 -7.92 16.17
C GLY A 218 12.99 -7.51 17.59
N THR A 219 13.30 -6.29 18.02
CA THR A 219 12.99 -5.82 19.37
C THR A 219 11.52 -5.40 19.48
N THR A 220 10.90 -5.68 20.62
CA THR A 220 9.53 -5.24 20.93
C THR A 220 9.48 -3.87 21.59
N GLU A 221 10.64 -3.37 22.05
CA GLU A 221 10.81 -2.06 22.65
C GLU A 221 12.07 -1.38 22.10
N LEU A 222 12.08 -0.05 22.11
CA LEU A 222 13.17 0.77 21.57
C LEU A 222 13.24 2.10 22.32
N CYS A 223 14.46 2.60 22.58
CA CYS A 223 14.65 3.98 23.02
C CYS A 223 14.59 4.92 21.81
N PHE A 224 13.52 5.69 21.70
CA PHE A 224 13.27 6.65 20.63
C PHE A 224 13.03 8.04 21.24
N GLU A 225 13.81 9.03 20.81
CA GLU A 225 13.71 10.42 21.32
C GLU A 225 13.80 10.51 22.86
N GLY A 226 14.68 9.69 23.46
CA GLY A 226 14.91 9.64 24.91
C GLY A 226 13.83 8.93 25.72
N ARG A 227 12.91 8.19 25.07
CA ARG A 227 11.83 7.44 25.72
C ARG A 227 11.81 6.00 25.24
N THR A 228 11.55 5.07 26.14
CA THR A 228 11.23 3.69 25.76
C THR A 228 9.82 3.62 25.20
N ILE A 229 9.67 3.10 23.98
CA ILE A 229 8.38 2.92 23.30
C ILE A 229 8.23 1.47 22.84
N LEU A 230 6.99 1.00 22.70
CA LEU A 230 6.70 -0.25 22.01
C LEU A 230 7.03 -0.12 20.53
N LEU A 231 7.53 -1.20 19.93
CA LEU A 231 7.89 -1.27 18.53
C LEU A 231 7.11 -2.39 17.84
N GLN A 232 6.05 -1.98 17.15
CA GLN A 232 5.28 -2.80 16.22
C GLN A 232 5.81 -2.60 14.78
N ASP A 233 5.52 -3.57 13.92
CA ASP A 233 5.76 -3.43 12.49
C ASP A 233 4.89 -2.29 11.92
N HIS A 234 5.53 -1.34 11.23
CA HIS A 234 4.89 -0.15 10.68
C HIS A 234 5.52 0.22 9.33
N HIS A 235 4.92 1.15 8.59
CA HIS A 235 5.48 1.59 7.30
C HIS A 235 5.36 3.09 7.09
N VAL A 236 6.41 3.68 6.53
CA VAL A 236 6.48 5.09 6.16
C VAL A 236 6.63 5.17 4.66
N ILE A 237 5.61 5.72 4.02
CA ILE A 237 5.56 5.95 2.58
C ILE A 237 5.67 7.46 2.37
N VAL A 238 6.49 7.90 1.43
CA VAL A 238 6.61 9.30 1.05
C VAL A 238 6.15 9.51 -0.37
N THR A 239 5.52 10.63 -0.65
CA THR A 239 5.21 11.04 -2.01
C THR A 239 5.80 12.41 -2.28
N MET A 240 6.27 12.60 -3.51
CA MET A 240 6.91 13.84 -3.93
C MET A 240 6.46 14.23 -5.32
N ASN A 241 6.46 15.54 -5.57
CA ASN A 241 6.26 16.12 -6.88
C ASN A 241 7.57 16.85 -7.25
N PRO A 242 8.55 16.15 -7.86
CA PRO A 242 9.79 16.79 -8.27
C PRO A 242 9.53 17.84 -9.36
N GLY A 243 10.32 18.91 -9.37
CA GLY A 243 10.25 19.97 -10.40
C GLY A 243 9.21 21.07 -10.18
N TYR A 244 8.42 21.02 -9.11
CA TYR A 244 7.52 22.11 -8.70
C TYR A 244 8.26 23.15 -7.85
N ALA A 245 7.85 24.42 -7.92
CA ALA A 245 8.44 25.49 -7.11
C ALA A 245 8.24 25.26 -5.60
N GLY A 246 9.23 25.67 -4.79
CA GLY A 246 9.20 25.50 -3.33
C GLY A 246 9.41 24.05 -2.87
N ARG A 247 10.13 23.25 -3.65
CA ARG A 247 10.44 21.85 -3.34
C ARG A 247 11.93 21.65 -3.10
N THR A 248 12.27 20.97 -2.02
CA THR A 248 13.64 20.60 -1.67
C THR A 248 14.04 19.33 -2.39
N GLU A 249 15.32 19.20 -2.73
CA GLU A 249 15.87 17.89 -3.06
C GLU A 249 16.01 17.05 -1.80
N LEU A 250 15.68 15.76 -1.91
CA LEU A 250 15.94 14.84 -0.79
C LEU A 250 17.46 14.77 -0.52
N PRO A 251 17.87 14.80 0.76
CA PRO A 251 19.25 14.53 1.13
C PRO A 251 19.63 13.06 0.83
N ASP A 252 20.92 12.79 0.63
CA ASP A 252 21.41 11.48 0.17
C ASP A 252 21.10 10.34 1.15
N ASN A 253 21.06 10.66 2.45
CA ASN A 253 20.66 9.73 3.51
C ASN A 253 19.20 9.25 3.39
N LEU A 254 18.36 9.96 2.63
CA LEU A 254 16.99 9.57 2.29
C LEU A 254 16.86 9.02 0.86
N LYS A 255 17.74 9.42 -0.07
CA LYS A 255 17.72 8.91 -1.47
C LYS A 255 18.32 7.51 -1.61
N VAL A 256 19.45 7.29 -0.94
CA VAL A 256 20.28 6.07 -1.06
C VAL A 256 20.46 5.39 0.30
N GLY A 257 20.12 6.10 1.37
CA GLY A 257 20.27 5.62 2.73
C GLY A 257 19.22 4.60 3.13
N PRO A 258 19.42 3.96 4.29
CA PRO A 258 18.61 2.82 4.75
C PRO A 258 17.21 3.21 5.24
N SER A 259 16.76 4.45 5.08
CA SER A 259 15.55 4.95 5.76
C SER A 259 14.31 4.98 4.86
N LEU A 260 14.46 5.15 3.54
CA LEU A 260 13.38 5.27 2.55
C LEU A 260 13.64 4.42 1.29
#